data_AF-A0A936JNA1-F1
#
_entry.id   AF-A0A936JNA1-F1
#
_cell.length_a   1.000
_cell.length_b   1.000
_cell.length_c   1.000
_cell.angle_alpha   90.00
_cell.angle_beta   90.00
_cell.angle_gamma   90.00
#
_symmetry.space_group_name_H-M   'P 1'
#
loop_
_entity.id
_entity.type
_entity.pdbx_description
1 polymer ?
#
loop_
_entity_poly.entity_id
_entity_poly.type
_entity_poly.pdbx_seq_one_letter_code
_entity_poly.pdbx_strand_id
1 'polypeptide(L)'
;MAKPIPSAFSNVPSLDPIDHVVDSGLDDMESLDLRKIKTIQGFDAGVFFSYHAYPFGPEFILHEPTFQVTDEIGPNAYLGYLEKLRAAYAGRTLIIAEVGLPSSHGPAQSAELGMPYGGLDEREQGEGTLRALRTITRAGMNGAFLFEVLDEWWRGARLVERLELPANRRHLWYNAVSPEQNFGLIAVRPGLEEKHHEIDGVGSDFPSLPNALQDASTLAPLDTHDATRTLRELTIDSDEGFLHLLLRVDSLDPDGKGAVDWEKTDYLVGIDTIDANRGDGCFDVDCKIKTERRVEFLLRIDTEYDVTLHVDEPYDLVGVSHGLRADWQRYHTEVNDNGEFNLMRIMTHDAFSYGGQELAPVRHQDVGRFRTGMESTTTNTNFWYSREHGTLEIRIPWTLLNVTDPSARMVVDDYVPGTKGPEAELQIRQTPEIAVVIAALGGTNEQEVKVVDTLPRAKKKGNSWIIPAAGAPTYTWATWDMNPRYRMKRKTSFGIVEQGLREIVPKSAYMGP
;
A
#
# COMPACT_ATOMS: atom_id res chain seq x y z
N MET A 1 0.62 50.69 13.29
CA MET A 1 -0.56 49.80 13.18
C MET A 1 -0.19 48.67 12.24
N ALA A 2 -0.44 47.41 12.62
CA ALA A 2 -0.26 46.29 11.70
C ALA A 2 -1.16 46.52 10.47
N LYS A 3 -0.64 46.26 9.26
CA LYS A 3 -1.49 46.27 8.07
C LYS A 3 -2.53 45.16 8.25
N PRO A 4 -3.82 45.43 8.01
CA PRO A 4 -4.84 44.39 8.09
C PRO A 4 -4.49 43.29 7.07
N ILE A 5 -4.62 42.03 7.48
CA ILE A 5 -4.23 40.86 6.70
C ILE A 5 -5.50 40.26 6.09
N PRO A 6 -5.52 39.94 4.79
CA PRO A 6 -6.64 39.24 4.17
C PRO A 6 -6.91 37.94 4.94
N SER A 7 -8.19 37.67 5.21
CA SER A 7 -8.60 36.47 5.96
C SER A 7 -9.36 35.52 5.06
N ALA A 8 -9.19 34.22 5.27
CA ALA A 8 -9.97 33.20 4.57
C ALA A 8 -10.65 32.23 5.53
N PHE A 9 -11.73 31.67 5.02
CA PHE A 9 -12.40 30.51 5.58
C PHE A 9 -12.18 29.38 4.58
N SER A 10 -11.65 28.26 5.08
CA SER A 10 -11.49 27.06 4.26
C SER A 10 -12.76 26.23 4.30
N ASN A 11 -13.11 25.64 3.17
CA ASN A 11 -14.21 24.71 3.02
C ASN A 11 -13.73 23.41 2.35
N VAL A 12 -14.61 22.42 2.29
CA VAL A 12 -14.43 21.17 1.55
C VAL A 12 -15.56 21.03 0.53
N PRO A 13 -15.38 20.26 -0.56
CA PRO A 13 -16.45 20.00 -1.53
C PRO A 13 -17.75 19.55 -0.86
N SER A 14 -17.68 18.68 0.15
CA SER A 14 -18.87 18.15 0.84
C SER A 14 -19.76 19.17 1.57
N LEU A 15 -19.30 20.41 1.70
CA LEU A 15 -20.04 21.51 2.34
C LEU A 15 -20.17 22.70 1.39
N ASP A 16 -19.96 22.49 0.09
CA ASP A 16 -20.02 23.55 -0.88
C ASP A 16 -21.47 24.00 -1.16
N PRO A 17 -21.69 25.17 -1.79
CA PRO A 17 -23.02 25.70 -2.04
C PRO A 17 -23.61 25.34 -3.42
N ILE A 18 -23.05 24.33 -4.10
CA ILE A 18 -23.52 23.81 -5.38
C ILE A 18 -24.53 22.72 -5.09
N ASP A 19 -25.68 22.77 -5.77
CA ASP A 19 -26.64 21.66 -5.71
C ASP A 19 -26.09 20.49 -6.54
N HIS A 20 -25.75 19.37 -5.89
CA HIS A 20 -25.32 18.17 -6.57
C HIS A 20 -26.52 17.32 -6.97
N VAL A 21 -26.50 16.85 -8.23
CA VAL A 21 -27.56 15.95 -8.71
C VAL A 21 -27.39 14.57 -8.10
N VAL A 22 -26.18 14.19 -7.70
CA VAL A 22 -25.91 12.86 -7.18
C VAL A 22 -25.79 12.94 -5.66
N ASP A 23 -26.79 12.39 -4.96
CA ASP A 23 -26.78 12.27 -3.50
C ASP A 23 -25.66 11.30 -3.08
N SER A 24 -24.70 11.81 -2.32
CA SER A 24 -23.55 11.05 -1.81
C SER A 24 -23.73 10.59 -0.35
N GLY A 25 -24.95 10.68 0.18
CA GLY A 25 -25.22 10.43 1.58
C GLY A 25 -24.71 11.58 2.43
N LEU A 26 -23.85 11.26 3.43
CA LEU A 26 -23.32 12.26 4.38
C LEU A 26 -22.53 13.38 3.70
N ASP A 27 -21.90 13.10 2.57
CA ASP A 27 -20.96 14.00 1.90
C ASP A 27 -21.62 15.17 1.14
N ASP A 28 -22.94 15.31 1.17
CA ASP A 28 -23.67 16.49 0.65
C ASP A 28 -24.95 16.81 1.48
N MET A 29 -24.97 16.44 2.77
CA MET A 29 -26.16 16.65 3.61
C MET A 29 -26.38 18.10 4.04
N GLU A 30 -25.31 18.89 4.11
CA GLU A 30 -25.31 20.24 4.64
C GLU A 30 -24.45 21.14 3.77
N SER A 31 -24.79 22.42 3.71
CA SER A 31 -24.03 23.40 2.91
C SER A 31 -23.56 24.58 3.75
N LEU A 32 -22.27 24.90 3.63
CA LEU A 32 -21.66 26.10 4.20
C LEU A 32 -21.34 27.11 3.09
N ASP A 33 -22.31 27.95 2.77
CA ASP A 33 -22.12 29.02 1.80
C ASP A 33 -21.27 30.18 2.38
N LEU A 34 -19.95 30.08 2.20
CA LEU A 34 -19.00 31.10 2.64
C LEU A 34 -19.28 32.48 2.04
N ARG A 35 -19.98 32.58 0.91
CA ARG A 35 -20.31 33.87 0.26
C ARG A 35 -21.22 34.75 1.12
N LYS A 36 -21.92 34.13 2.09
CA LYS A 36 -22.80 34.80 3.05
C LYS A 36 -22.04 35.47 4.21
N ILE A 37 -20.74 35.21 4.35
CA ILE A 37 -19.90 35.88 5.35
C ILE A 37 -19.79 37.37 4.99
N LYS A 38 -20.12 38.23 5.96
CA LYS A 38 -20.07 39.69 5.84
C LYS A 38 -18.96 40.23 6.71
N THR A 39 -18.21 41.18 6.18
CA THR A 39 -17.17 41.91 6.92
C THR A 39 -17.74 43.19 7.52
N ILE A 40 -17.17 43.63 8.64
CA ILE A 40 -17.50 44.92 9.23
C ILE A 40 -16.93 46.07 8.39
N GLN A 41 -17.54 47.25 8.52
CA GLN A 41 -17.01 48.47 7.91
C GLN A 41 -15.61 48.78 8.46
N GLY A 42 -14.66 49.10 7.57
CA GLY A 42 -13.26 49.39 7.92
C GLY A 42 -12.33 48.18 7.89
N PHE A 43 -12.81 46.98 7.53
CA PHE A 43 -11.95 45.83 7.24
C PHE A 43 -11.51 45.83 5.76
N ASP A 44 -10.57 46.72 5.43
CA ASP A 44 -10.14 46.97 4.05
C ASP A 44 -9.29 45.84 3.45
N ALA A 45 -8.76 44.92 4.27
CA ALA A 45 -7.98 43.78 3.78
C ALA A 45 -8.82 42.73 3.06
N GLY A 46 -10.13 42.70 3.31
CA GLY A 46 -11.07 41.81 2.63
C GLY A 46 -10.93 40.34 3.00
N VAL A 47 -11.75 39.52 2.33
CA VAL A 47 -11.78 38.06 2.49
C VAL A 47 -11.51 37.36 1.17
N PHE A 48 -10.88 36.19 1.25
CA PHE A 48 -10.79 35.25 0.14
C PHE A 48 -11.34 33.89 0.56
N PHE A 49 -11.62 33.03 -0.41
CA PHE A 49 -12.22 31.72 -0.21
C PHE A 49 -11.19 30.66 -0.50
N SER A 50 -11.16 29.61 0.30
CA SER A 50 -10.31 28.46 0.04
C SER A 50 -11.05 27.15 0.14
N TYR A 51 -10.62 26.17 -0.66
CA TYR A 51 -11.15 24.81 -0.64
C TYR A 51 -10.03 23.79 -0.53
N HIS A 52 -10.22 22.75 0.28
CA HIS A 52 -9.39 21.55 0.26
C HIS A 52 -10.09 20.59 -0.71
N ALA A 53 -9.64 20.57 -1.96
CA ALA A 53 -10.33 19.87 -3.03
C ALA A 53 -9.34 19.00 -3.78
N TYR A 54 -9.65 17.71 -3.83
CA TYR A 54 -8.78 16.70 -4.41
C TYR A 54 -9.46 16.08 -5.64
N PRO A 55 -8.68 15.62 -6.63
CA PRO A 55 -9.23 15.08 -7.87
C PRO A 55 -9.93 13.72 -7.71
N PHE A 56 -9.70 13.05 -6.57
CA PHE A 56 -10.18 11.71 -6.29
C PHE A 56 -11.46 11.64 -5.46
N GLY A 57 -11.95 12.73 -4.89
CA GLY A 57 -13.17 12.69 -4.09
C GLY A 57 -13.62 14.07 -3.61
N PRO A 58 -14.86 14.20 -3.10
CA PRO A 58 -15.83 13.15 -2.78
C PRO A 58 -16.48 12.46 -4.01
N GLU A 59 -17.26 11.40 -3.78
CA GLU A 59 -17.85 10.56 -4.83
C GLU A 59 -18.64 11.33 -5.90
N PHE A 60 -19.33 12.40 -5.53
CA PHE A 60 -20.06 13.21 -6.50
C PHE A 60 -19.14 13.84 -7.55
N ILE A 61 -17.88 14.16 -7.20
CA ILE A 61 -16.89 14.68 -8.17
C ILE A 61 -16.66 13.64 -9.26
N LEU A 62 -16.57 12.36 -8.87
CA LEU A 62 -16.30 11.25 -9.79
C LEU A 62 -17.50 10.85 -10.63
N HIS A 63 -18.72 11.04 -10.12
CA HIS A 63 -19.91 10.42 -10.69
C HIS A 63 -20.99 11.38 -11.20
N GLU A 64 -20.92 12.67 -10.87
CA GLU A 64 -21.90 13.62 -11.38
C GLU A 64 -21.73 13.79 -12.90
N PRO A 65 -22.77 13.54 -13.71
CA PRO A 65 -22.66 13.58 -15.17
C PRO A 65 -22.17 14.92 -15.73
N THR A 66 -22.47 16.01 -15.02
CA THR A 66 -22.08 17.35 -15.46
C THR A 66 -20.61 17.69 -15.18
N PHE A 67 -19.92 16.89 -14.37
CA PHE A 67 -18.48 17.03 -14.14
C PHE A 67 -17.65 16.22 -15.14
N GLN A 68 -18.25 15.26 -15.85
CA GLN A 68 -17.57 14.36 -16.78
C GLN A 68 -17.11 15.10 -18.04
N VAL A 69 -15.97 15.79 -17.94
CA VAL A 69 -15.32 16.54 -19.02
C VAL A 69 -13.97 15.91 -19.36
N THR A 70 -13.32 16.42 -20.42
CA THR A 70 -11.98 15.98 -20.82
C THR A 70 -11.01 17.15 -20.89
N ASP A 71 -9.76 16.87 -20.54
CA ASP A 71 -8.61 17.70 -20.88
C ASP A 71 -7.81 17.07 -22.03
N GLU A 72 -6.64 17.64 -22.32
CA GLU A 72 -5.74 17.15 -23.37
C GLU A 72 -5.12 15.77 -23.10
N ILE A 73 -5.19 15.27 -21.86
CA ILE A 73 -4.66 13.96 -21.44
C ILE A 73 -5.78 12.90 -21.48
N GLY A 74 -7.02 13.28 -21.12
CA GLY A 74 -8.16 12.36 -21.11
C GLY A 74 -9.30 12.85 -20.22
N PRO A 75 -10.14 11.94 -19.70
CA PRO A 75 -11.17 12.27 -18.71
C PRO A 75 -10.60 13.07 -17.53
N ASN A 76 -11.27 14.17 -17.16
CA ASN A 76 -10.95 14.97 -15.99
C ASN A 76 -12.19 15.54 -15.26
N ALA A 77 -12.82 14.74 -14.41
CA ALA A 77 -14.00 15.14 -13.64
C ALA A 77 -13.71 16.26 -12.63
N TYR A 78 -12.47 16.29 -12.12
CA TYR A 78 -12.00 17.37 -11.25
C TYR A 78 -12.07 18.74 -11.95
N LEU A 79 -11.75 18.81 -13.26
CA LEU A 79 -11.91 20.04 -14.04
C LEU A 79 -13.38 20.50 -14.06
N GLY A 80 -14.31 19.59 -14.33
CA GLY A 80 -15.73 19.92 -14.39
C GLY A 80 -16.27 20.43 -13.05
N TYR A 81 -15.85 19.79 -11.94
CA TYR A 81 -16.15 20.28 -10.59
C TYR A 81 -15.59 21.68 -10.34
N LEU A 82 -14.29 21.90 -10.62
CA LEU A 82 -13.66 23.20 -10.40
C LEU A 82 -14.27 24.31 -11.26
N GLU A 83 -14.71 24.03 -12.50
CA GLU A 83 -15.38 25.02 -13.34
C GLU A 83 -16.72 25.47 -12.72
N LYS A 84 -17.51 24.54 -12.18
CA LYS A 84 -18.73 24.89 -11.43
C LYS A 84 -18.44 25.66 -10.15
N LEU A 85 -17.46 25.21 -9.37
CA LEU A 85 -17.03 25.91 -8.16
C LEU A 85 -16.56 27.32 -8.48
N ARG A 86 -15.82 27.50 -9.57
CA ARG A 86 -15.38 28.82 -10.02
C ARG A 86 -16.58 29.71 -10.33
N ALA A 87 -17.58 29.19 -11.05
CA ALA A 87 -18.80 29.93 -11.38
C ALA A 87 -19.59 30.33 -10.12
N ALA A 88 -19.72 29.44 -9.14
CA ALA A 88 -20.41 29.71 -7.87
C ALA A 88 -19.78 30.88 -7.08
N TYR A 89 -18.47 31.08 -7.24
CA TYR A 89 -17.70 32.15 -6.59
C TYR A 89 -17.30 33.28 -7.55
N ALA A 90 -17.97 33.46 -8.69
CA ALA A 90 -17.60 34.45 -9.70
C ALA A 90 -17.31 35.84 -9.11
N GLY A 91 -16.19 36.45 -9.52
CA GLY A 91 -15.73 37.76 -9.05
C GLY A 91 -15.07 37.77 -7.67
N ARG A 92 -14.87 36.60 -7.03
CA ARG A 92 -14.21 36.47 -5.72
C ARG A 92 -12.87 35.75 -5.84
N THR A 93 -11.91 36.12 -4.99
CA THR A 93 -10.64 35.37 -4.85
C THR A 93 -10.93 33.99 -4.29
N LEU A 94 -10.64 32.94 -5.07
CA LEU A 94 -10.85 31.54 -4.72
C LEU A 94 -9.57 30.75 -4.95
N ILE A 95 -9.09 30.08 -3.92
CA ILE A 95 -7.83 29.33 -3.90
C ILE A 95 -8.12 27.87 -3.56
N ILE A 96 -7.39 26.94 -4.17
CA ILE A 96 -7.38 25.54 -3.69
C ILE A 96 -6.28 25.42 -2.64
N ALA A 97 -6.66 25.39 -1.35
CA ALA A 97 -5.72 25.41 -0.24
C ALA A 97 -5.02 24.07 -0.01
N GLU A 98 -5.55 22.98 -0.54
CA GLU A 98 -4.88 21.68 -0.52
C GLU A 98 -5.19 20.94 -1.82
N VAL A 99 -4.13 20.48 -2.49
CA VAL A 99 -4.18 19.56 -3.63
C VAL A 99 -2.88 18.75 -3.64
N GLY A 100 -2.97 17.47 -3.97
CA GLY A 100 -1.82 16.59 -4.12
C GLY A 100 -2.26 15.16 -4.31
N LEU A 101 -1.30 14.29 -4.61
CA LEU A 101 -1.53 12.85 -4.75
C LEU A 101 -0.45 12.13 -3.93
N PRO A 102 -0.76 10.99 -3.28
CA PRO A 102 0.20 10.26 -2.47
C PRO A 102 0.88 9.10 -3.22
N SER A 103 2.12 8.81 -2.86
CA SER A 103 2.95 7.73 -3.43
C SER A 103 2.89 6.43 -2.60
N SER A 104 1.69 5.89 -2.33
CA SER A 104 1.48 4.70 -1.47
C SER A 104 1.33 3.39 -2.25
N HIS A 105 1.41 2.26 -1.55
CA HIS A 105 1.05 0.95 -2.09
C HIS A 105 -0.48 0.84 -2.20
N GLY A 106 -0.96 0.56 -3.41
CA GLY A 106 -2.40 0.40 -3.73
C GLY A 106 -3.21 1.70 -3.67
N PRO A 107 -4.12 1.96 -4.64
CA PRO A 107 -5.04 3.08 -4.55
C PRO A 107 -6.07 2.84 -3.45
N ALA A 108 -6.22 3.83 -2.57
CA ALA A 108 -7.31 3.94 -1.61
C ALA A 108 -8.58 4.51 -2.24
N GLN A 109 -8.46 5.28 -3.33
CA GLN A 109 -9.60 5.65 -4.16
C GLN A 109 -9.20 5.82 -5.64
N SER A 110 -9.93 5.20 -6.56
CA SER A 110 -9.67 5.38 -7.99
C SER A 110 -10.29 6.70 -8.44
N ALA A 111 -9.54 7.47 -9.21
CA ALA A 111 -10.08 8.61 -9.94
C ALA A 111 -9.84 8.43 -11.44
N GLU A 112 -10.28 9.40 -12.22
CA GLU A 112 -10.00 9.43 -13.64
C GLU A 112 -8.50 9.50 -13.95
N LEU A 113 -8.15 8.97 -15.12
CA LEU A 113 -6.81 8.66 -15.64
C LEU A 113 -5.62 9.32 -14.89
N GLY A 114 -5.06 8.63 -13.89
CA GLY A 114 -3.79 9.05 -13.27
C GLY A 114 -3.88 10.08 -12.13
N MET A 115 -5.07 10.33 -11.56
CA MET A 115 -5.21 11.10 -10.32
C MET A 115 -5.87 10.33 -9.15
N PRO A 116 -5.55 9.04 -8.89
CA PRO A 116 -6.14 8.28 -7.79
C PRO A 116 -5.61 8.74 -6.42
N TYR A 117 -6.38 8.48 -5.37
CA TYR A 117 -5.91 8.58 -3.99
C TYR A 117 -5.01 7.38 -3.68
N GLY A 118 -3.70 7.52 -3.89
CA GLY A 118 -2.72 6.47 -3.61
C GLY A 118 -2.51 5.49 -4.76
N GLY A 119 -1.64 4.50 -4.53
CA GLY A 119 -1.32 3.50 -5.53
C GLY A 119 -0.42 4.00 -6.64
N LEU A 120 0.35 5.05 -6.37
CA LEU A 120 1.30 5.66 -7.28
C LEU A 120 2.73 5.43 -6.77
N ASP A 121 3.70 5.27 -7.67
CA ASP A 121 5.10 5.48 -7.33
C ASP A 121 5.43 6.98 -7.28
N GLU A 122 6.66 7.33 -6.90
CA GLU A 122 7.07 8.73 -6.79
C GLU A 122 7.09 9.48 -8.13
N ARG A 123 7.25 8.81 -9.28
CA ARG A 123 7.17 9.46 -10.60
C ARG A 123 5.71 9.76 -10.94
N GLU A 124 4.86 8.74 -10.84
CA GLU A 124 3.42 8.80 -11.08
C GLU A 124 2.77 9.87 -10.16
N GLN A 125 3.21 9.95 -8.90
CA GLN A 125 2.81 10.99 -7.94
C GLN A 125 3.08 12.40 -8.49
N GLY A 126 4.29 12.64 -9.02
CA GLY A 126 4.69 13.94 -9.56
C GLY A 126 3.90 14.33 -10.81
N GLU A 127 3.70 13.37 -11.73
CA GLU A 127 2.97 13.58 -12.98
C GLU A 127 1.49 13.88 -12.72
N GLY A 128 0.83 13.07 -11.87
CA GLY A 128 -0.55 13.31 -11.47
C GLY A 128 -0.72 14.63 -10.73
N THR A 129 0.23 14.99 -9.84
CA THR A 129 0.16 16.23 -9.07
C THR A 129 0.25 17.44 -9.99
N LEU A 130 1.14 17.40 -10.98
CA LEU A 130 1.23 18.44 -12.01
C LEU A 130 -0.04 18.54 -12.84
N ARG A 131 -0.67 17.41 -13.20
CA ARG A 131 -1.96 17.42 -13.90
C ARG A 131 -3.01 18.16 -13.06
N ALA A 132 -3.15 17.83 -11.77
CA ALA A 132 -4.11 18.49 -10.88
C ALA A 132 -3.84 20.00 -10.75
N LEU A 133 -2.57 20.43 -10.63
CA LEU A 133 -2.20 21.85 -10.58
C LEU A 133 -2.52 22.60 -11.90
N ARG A 134 -2.29 21.95 -13.04
CA ARG A 134 -2.70 22.49 -14.36
C ARG A 134 -4.21 22.58 -14.48
N THR A 135 -4.95 21.59 -13.98
CA THR A 135 -6.41 21.61 -13.92
C THR A 135 -6.94 22.80 -13.12
N ILE A 136 -6.36 23.08 -11.94
CA ILE A 136 -6.73 24.25 -11.12
C ILE A 136 -6.50 25.56 -11.86
N THR A 137 -5.37 25.65 -12.57
CA THR A 137 -5.01 26.83 -13.38
C THR A 137 -5.98 27.01 -14.55
N ARG A 138 -6.32 25.92 -15.25
CA ARG A 138 -7.27 25.90 -16.36
C ARG A 138 -8.69 26.29 -15.94
N ALA A 139 -9.12 25.87 -14.75
CA ALA A 139 -10.41 26.24 -14.17
C ALA A 139 -10.48 27.73 -13.73
N GLY A 140 -9.38 28.49 -13.83
CA GLY A 140 -9.36 29.92 -13.51
C GLY A 140 -9.39 30.22 -12.01
N MET A 141 -8.89 29.30 -11.19
CA MET A 141 -8.68 29.55 -9.76
C MET A 141 -7.54 30.55 -9.54
N ASN A 142 -7.57 31.26 -8.42
CA ASN A 142 -6.60 32.33 -8.13
C ASN A 142 -5.28 31.82 -7.51
N GLY A 143 -5.20 30.54 -7.18
CA GLY A 143 -3.99 29.89 -6.68
C GLY A 143 -4.25 28.47 -6.19
N ALA A 144 -3.16 27.77 -5.88
CA ALA A 144 -3.18 26.47 -5.24
C ALA A 144 -2.04 26.36 -4.23
N PHE A 145 -2.24 25.57 -3.17
CA PHE A 145 -1.17 25.12 -2.30
C PHE A 145 -1.04 23.60 -2.41
N LEU A 146 0.20 23.16 -2.65
CA LEU A 146 0.51 21.74 -2.71
C LEU A 146 0.45 21.14 -1.30
N PHE A 147 -0.36 20.12 -1.14
CA PHE A 147 -0.39 19.24 0.02
C PHE A 147 0.38 17.96 -0.33
N GLU A 148 1.57 17.72 0.20
CA GLU A 148 2.33 18.53 1.15
C GLU A 148 3.83 18.37 0.91
N VAL A 149 4.68 18.96 1.75
CA VAL A 149 6.14 18.90 1.54
C VAL A 149 6.76 17.64 2.13
N LEU A 150 6.29 17.15 3.28
CA LEU A 150 6.91 16.05 4.03
C LEU A 150 5.92 14.89 4.22
N ASP A 151 6.37 13.66 4.08
CA ASP A 151 5.61 12.48 4.50
C ASP A 151 5.42 12.45 6.03
N GLU A 152 4.24 12.07 6.51
CA GLU A 152 3.90 12.14 7.93
C GLU A 152 3.33 10.83 8.48
N TRP A 153 4.17 10.05 9.16
CA TRP A 153 3.82 8.73 9.68
C TRP A 153 2.68 8.75 10.72
N TRP A 154 2.43 9.89 11.37
CA TRP A 154 1.39 9.99 12.39
C TRP A 154 -0.03 10.12 11.82
N ARG A 155 -0.18 10.47 10.52
CA ARG A 155 -1.50 10.63 9.89
C ARG A 155 -2.17 9.26 9.72
N GLY A 156 -3.44 9.19 10.11
CA GLY A 156 -4.28 8.00 9.91
C GLY A 156 -5.08 8.12 8.62
N ALA A 157 -5.17 7.02 7.88
CA ALA A 157 -6.03 6.92 6.70
C ALA A 157 -7.18 5.95 6.98
N ARG A 158 -8.42 6.33 6.68
CA ARG A 158 -9.63 5.48 6.89
C ARG A 158 -9.46 4.05 6.37
N LEU A 159 -8.72 3.91 5.26
CA LEU A 159 -8.43 2.62 4.63
C LEU A 159 -7.76 1.63 5.59
N VAL A 160 -6.79 2.08 6.37
CA VAL A 160 -5.87 1.24 7.15
C VAL A 160 -5.82 1.57 8.64
N GLU A 161 -6.52 2.61 9.11
CA GLU A 161 -6.48 3.04 10.51
C GLU A 161 -6.91 1.96 11.51
N ARG A 162 -7.78 1.03 11.08
CA ARG A 162 -8.17 -0.14 11.89
C ARG A 162 -7.05 -1.15 12.10
N LEU A 163 -5.98 -1.06 11.31
CA LEU A 163 -4.77 -1.85 11.41
C LEU A 163 -3.61 -1.04 12.02
N GLU A 164 -3.84 0.17 12.52
CA GLU A 164 -2.80 1.00 13.14
C GLU A 164 -3.10 1.12 14.64
N LEU A 165 -3.06 -0.02 15.33
CA LEU A 165 -3.49 -0.17 16.71
C LEU A 165 -2.30 -0.46 17.65
N PRO A 166 -2.19 0.23 18.80
CA PRO A 166 -3.07 1.32 19.24
C PRO A 166 -2.77 2.63 18.50
N ALA A 167 -3.81 3.43 18.22
CA ALA A 167 -3.73 4.62 17.36
C ALA A 167 -2.69 5.66 17.82
N ASN A 168 -2.43 5.76 19.12
CA ASN A 168 -1.43 6.69 19.67
C ASN A 168 0.03 6.30 19.34
N ARG A 169 0.28 5.09 18.81
CA ARG A 169 1.62 4.60 18.43
C ARG A 169 1.89 4.65 16.94
N ARG A 170 0.93 5.09 16.11
CA ARG A 170 1.08 5.20 14.65
C ARG A 170 2.34 5.97 14.21
N HIS A 171 2.67 7.04 14.93
CA HIS A 171 3.85 7.87 14.67
C HIS A 171 5.21 7.14 14.81
N LEU A 172 5.22 5.92 15.37
CA LEU A 172 6.43 5.14 15.57
C LEU A 172 6.82 4.30 14.37
N TRP A 173 6.01 4.19 13.32
CA TRP A 173 6.31 3.29 12.22
C TRP A 173 5.70 3.77 10.91
N TYR A 174 6.27 3.35 9.80
CA TYR A 174 5.87 3.75 8.46
C TYR A 174 4.91 2.73 7.85
N ASN A 175 3.71 3.17 7.52
CA ASN A 175 2.73 2.34 6.82
C ASN A 175 2.76 2.66 5.32
N ALA A 176 3.45 1.82 4.55
CA ALA A 176 3.60 2.00 3.12
C ALA A 176 2.28 1.87 2.32
N VAL A 177 1.24 1.28 2.92
CA VAL A 177 -0.11 1.14 2.34
C VAL A 177 -0.97 2.37 2.64
N SER A 178 -0.62 3.18 3.63
CA SER A 178 -1.36 4.40 3.98
C SER A 178 -1.07 5.53 2.97
N PRO A 179 -2.08 6.04 2.24
CA PRO A 179 -1.91 7.22 1.40
C PRO A 179 -1.54 8.46 2.22
N GLU A 180 -2.15 8.63 3.40
CA GLU A 180 -1.95 9.80 4.26
C GLU A 180 -0.51 9.94 4.77
N GLN A 181 0.21 8.82 4.91
CA GLN A 181 1.62 8.85 5.31
C GLN A 181 2.58 9.10 4.13
N ASN A 182 2.06 9.29 2.91
CA ASN A 182 2.83 9.27 1.67
C ASN A 182 2.56 10.44 0.71
N PHE A 183 1.95 11.54 1.18
CA PHE A 183 1.66 12.74 0.36
C PHE A 183 2.87 13.63 0.07
N GLY A 184 3.87 13.64 0.94
CA GLY A 184 4.99 14.57 0.86
C GLY A 184 5.77 14.44 -0.45
N LEU A 185 6.43 15.52 -0.87
CA LEU A 185 7.49 15.47 -1.89
C LEU A 185 8.86 15.10 -1.31
N ILE A 186 9.00 15.17 0.01
CA ILE A 186 10.14 14.69 0.78
C ILE A 186 9.66 13.47 1.54
N ALA A 187 10.25 12.33 1.19
CA ALA A 187 9.96 11.08 1.86
C ALA A 187 10.62 11.02 3.23
N VAL A 188 9.89 10.45 4.19
CA VAL A 188 10.42 9.98 5.47
C VAL A 188 10.38 8.45 5.39
N ARG A 189 11.53 7.81 5.14
CA ARG A 189 11.63 6.36 4.88
C ARG A 189 12.21 5.63 6.10
N PRO A 190 11.81 4.37 6.37
CA PRO A 190 12.36 3.54 7.44
C PRO A 190 13.89 3.40 7.43
N GLY A 191 14.50 3.10 8.58
CA GLY A 191 15.94 2.86 8.68
C GLY A 191 16.80 4.13 8.66
N LEU A 192 18.10 3.95 8.85
CA LEU A 192 19.11 5.03 8.84
C LEU A 192 19.79 5.11 7.47
N GLU A 193 20.44 6.23 7.16
CA GLU A 193 21.12 6.44 5.87
C GLU A 193 22.17 5.34 5.61
N GLU A 194 22.94 4.97 6.62
CA GLU A 194 23.96 3.93 6.56
C GLU A 194 23.42 2.50 6.75
N LYS A 195 22.14 2.35 7.13
CA LYS A 195 21.52 1.07 7.46
C LYS A 195 20.04 1.08 7.10
N HIS A 196 19.77 0.81 5.84
CA HIS A 196 18.43 0.63 5.29
C HIS A 196 18.48 -0.38 4.14
N HIS A 197 17.31 -0.94 3.83
CA HIS A 197 17.15 -1.86 2.71
C HIS A 197 16.78 -1.09 1.43
N GLU A 198 17.41 -1.42 0.31
CA GLU A 198 17.10 -0.95 -1.04
C GLU A 198 16.91 -2.17 -1.96
N ILE A 199 15.72 -2.29 -2.56
CA ILE A 199 15.41 -3.45 -3.41
C ILE A 199 16.22 -3.37 -4.71
N ASP A 200 17.34 -4.09 -4.77
CA ASP A 200 18.24 -4.21 -5.91
C ASP A 200 18.54 -5.67 -6.29
N GLY A 201 18.07 -6.61 -5.46
CA GLY A 201 18.23 -8.05 -5.64
C GLY A 201 19.58 -8.58 -5.17
N VAL A 202 20.53 -7.73 -4.74
CA VAL A 202 21.90 -8.13 -4.36
C VAL A 202 21.96 -8.59 -2.91
N GLY A 203 21.24 -7.90 -2.02
CA GLY A 203 21.16 -8.21 -0.59
C GLY A 203 22.42 -7.82 0.22
N SER A 204 23.22 -6.88 -0.29
CA SER A 204 24.43 -6.39 0.40
C SER A 204 24.16 -5.55 1.64
N ASP A 205 22.92 -5.07 1.75
CA ASP A 205 22.29 -4.30 2.81
C ASP A 205 21.67 -5.17 3.92
N PHE A 206 21.70 -6.51 3.78
CA PHE A 206 21.37 -7.45 4.86
C PHE A 206 22.60 -7.67 5.76
N PRO A 207 22.66 -7.07 6.98
CA PRO A 207 23.86 -7.09 7.80
C PRO A 207 24.01 -8.38 8.61
N SER A 208 22.97 -9.22 8.62
CA SER A 208 22.84 -10.39 9.48
C SER A 208 23.28 -11.66 8.76
N LEU A 209 23.76 -12.63 9.54
CA LEU A 209 23.94 -13.99 9.02
C LEU A 209 22.57 -14.59 8.64
N PRO A 210 22.51 -15.49 7.65
CA PRO A 210 21.26 -16.13 7.27
C PRO A 210 20.59 -16.86 8.44
N ASN A 211 19.27 -16.72 8.54
CA ASN A 211 18.42 -17.41 9.53
C ASN A 211 18.34 -18.92 9.24
N ALA A 212 18.51 -19.32 7.98
CA ALA A 212 18.65 -20.70 7.57
C ALA A 212 19.72 -20.85 6.49
N LEU A 213 20.47 -21.95 6.58
CA LEU A 213 21.48 -22.37 5.62
C LEU A 213 21.22 -23.83 5.25
N GLN A 214 21.31 -24.14 3.97
CA GLN A 214 21.11 -25.47 3.42
C GLN A 214 22.22 -25.82 2.43
N ASP A 215 23.14 -26.67 2.89
CA ASP A 215 24.16 -27.30 2.06
C ASP A 215 23.79 -28.76 1.78
N ALA A 216 22.76 -28.94 0.94
CA ALA A 216 22.27 -30.26 0.51
C ALA A 216 21.84 -30.23 -0.96
N SER A 217 21.82 -31.40 -1.61
CA SER A 217 21.19 -31.60 -2.92
C SER A 217 19.66 -31.54 -2.78
N THR A 218 18.93 -31.13 -3.82
CA THR A 218 17.45 -31.03 -3.86
C THR A 218 16.72 -32.31 -3.45
N LEU A 219 15.48 -32.18 -2.99
CA LEU A 219 14.67 -33.32 -2.51
C LEU A 219 14.30 -34.26 -3.67
N ALA A 220 13.93 -33.66 -4.80
CA ALA A 220 13.54 -34.37 -6.00
C ALA A 220 14.05 -33.61 -7.24
N PRO A 221 15.26 -33.94 -7.74
CA PRO A 221 15.77 -33.42 -9.00
C PRO A 221 14.78 -33.63 -10.15
N LEU A 222 14.64 -32.63 -11.01
CA LEU A 222 13.64 -32.59 -12.07
C LEU A 222 14.29 -32.41 -13.44
N ASP A 223 15.06 -31.33 -13.62
CA ASP A 223 15.65 -30.98 -14.92
C ASP A 223 16.88 -30.07 -14.78
N THR A 224 17.35 -29.50 -15.89
CA THR A 224 18.51 -28.60 -15.91
C THR A 224 18.32 -27.31 -15.11
N HIS A 225 17.09 -26.97 -14.70
CA HIS A 225 16.77 -25.80 -13.89
C HIS A 225 16.72 -26.13 -12.39
N ASP A 226 17.13 -27.32 -11.96
CA ASP A 226 17.15 -27.68 -10.53
C ASP A 226 17.94 -26.67 -9.67
N ALA A 227 18.98 -26.04 -10.22
CA ALA A 227 19.74 -25.02 -9.52
C ALA A 227 18.92 -23.76 -9.20
N THR A 228 17.90 -23.41 -10.00
CA THR A 228 16.99 -22.31 -9.64
C THR A 228 16.15 -22.69 -8.44
N ARG A 229 15.74 -23.97 -8.34
CA ARG A 229 14.87 -24.47 -7.27
C ARG A 229 15.63 -24.98 -6.05
N THR A 230 16.96 -25.00 -6.09
CA THR A 230 17.79 -25.48 -4.98
C THR A 230 17.94 -24.38 -3.96
N LEU A 231 17.24 -24.49 -2.83
CA LEU A 231 17.24 -23.48 -1.79
C LEU A 231 18.55 -23.56 -0.99
N ARG A 232 19.22 -22.41 -0.80
CA ARG A 232 20.51 -22.31 -0.12
C ARG A 232 20.43 -21.55 1.18
N GLU A 233 19.90 -20.34 1.15
CA GLU A 233 19.92 -19.45 2.31
C GLU A 233 18.63 -18.67 2.40
N LEU A 234 18.16 -18.42 3.62
CA LEU A 234 17.15 -17.41 3.88
C LEU A 234 17.67 -16.47 4.95
N THR A 235 17.72 -15.18 4.62
CA THR A 235 17.94 -14.11 5.60
C THR A 235 16.64 -13.34 5.79
N ILE A 236 16.28 -13.10 7.04
CA ILE A 236 15.10 -12.33 7.44
C ILE A 236 15.60 -11.11 8.23
N ASP A 237 15.15 -9.92 7.84
CA ASP A 237 15.39 -8.69 8.57
C ASP A 237 14.14 -7.81 8.58
N SER A 238 14.19 -6.67 9.27
CA SER A 238 13.10 -5.71 9.30
C SER A 238 13.56 -4.31 9.60
N ASP A 239 12.69 -3.36 9.29
CA ASP A 239 12.81 -1.96 9.67
C ASP A 239 11.47 -1.41 10.17
N GLU A 240 11.41 -0.09 10.36
CA GLU A 240 10.25 0.64 10.84
C GLU A 240 9.03 0.57 9.91
N GLY A 241 9.10 -0.02 8.72
CA GLY A 241 7.95 -0.15 7.80
C GLY A 241 7.76 -1.53 7.16
N PHE A 242 8.78 -2.39 7.17
CA PHE A 242 8.75 -3.63 6.41
C PHE A 242 9.41 -4.82 7.10
N LEU A 243 8.93 -6.01 6.77
CA LEU A 243 9.67 -7.26 6.85
C LEU A 243 10.41 -7.48 5.52
N HIS A 244 11.69 -7.83 5.59
CA HIS A 244 12.54 -8.10 4.43
C HIS A 244 13.00 -9.56 4.42
N LEU A 245 12.94 -10.19 3.25
CA LEU A 245 13.41 -11.56 3.02
C LEU A 245 14.43 -11.55 1.88
N LEU A 246 15.56 -12.23 2.08
CA LEU A 246 16.53 -12.51 1.02
C LEU A 246 16.66 -14.02 0.89
N LEU A 247 16.10 -14.57 -0.19
CA LEU A 247 16.18 -15.98 -0.52
C LEU A 247 17.31 -16.20 -1.53
N ARG A 248 18.31 -17.00 -1.16
CA ARG A 248 19.37 -17.44 -2.07
C ARG A 248 19.07 -18.84 -2.59
N VAL A 249 19.21 -19.00 -3.89
CA VAL A 249 19.19 -20.29 -4.59
C VAL A 249 20.56 -20.58 -5.19
N ASP A 250 20.77 -21.78 -5.71
CA ASP A 250 22.09 -22.19 -6.23
C ASP A 250 22.49 -21.39 -7.48
N SER A 251 21.57 -21.19 -8.42
CA SER A 251 21.73 -20.27 -9.56
C SER A 251 20.39 -19.95 -10.19
N LEU A 252 20.15 -18.67 -10.51
CA LEU A 252 18.95 -18.24 -11.27
C LEU A 252 19.15 -18.29 -12.79
N ASP A 253 20.35 -18.59 -13.29
CA ASP A 253 20.68 -18.73 -14.72
C ASP A 253 21.55 -19.98 -14.98
N PRO A 254 21.05 -21.19 -14.67
CA PRO A 254 21.84 -22.41 -14.77
C PRO A 254 22.16 -22.84 -16.20
N ASP A 255 21.40 -22.36 -17.19
CA ASP A 255 21.63 -22.65 -18.60
C ASP A 255 22.46 -21.57 -19.32
N GLY A 256 22.80 -20.48 -18.62
CA GLY A 256 23.68 -19.41 -19.09
C GLY A 256 23.07 -18.58 -20.23
N LYS A 257 21.74 -18.54 -20.34
CA LYS A 257 21.04 -17.76 -21.36
C LYS A 257 20.89 -16.29 -20.99
N GLY A 258 21.27 -15.89 -19.77
CA GLY A 258 21.15 -14.51 -19.33
C GLY A 258 19.70 -14.09 -19.11
N ALA A 259 18.85 -15.01 -18.64
CA ALA A 259 17.47 -14.79 -18.19
C ALA A 259 17.05 -15.92 -17.25
N VAL A 260 16.14 -15.62 -16.32
CA VAL A 260 15.51 -16.67 -15.49
C VAL A 260 14.39 -17.31 -16.29
N ASP A 261 14.35 -18.64 -16.34
CA ASP A 261 13.23 -19.38 -16.95
C ASP A 261 12.09 -19.55 -15.92
N TRP A 262 11.24 -18.53 -15.80
CA TRP A 262 10.10 -18.53 -14.88
C TRP A 262 9.03 -19.58 -15.23
N GLU A 263 9.01 -20.13 -16.44
CA GLU A 263 8.11 -21.25 -16.77
C GLU A 263 8.52 -22.55 -16.08
N LYS A 264 9.71 -22.55 -15.47
CA LYS A 264 10.32 -23.71 -14.82
C LYS A 264 10.38 -23.57 -13.32
N THR A 265 10.16 -22.40 -12.72
CA THR A 265 10.41 -22.22 -11.29
C THR A 265 9.34 -21.37 -10.64
N ASP A 266 8.72 -21.91 -9.59
CA ASP A 266 7.85 -21.15 -8.71
C ASP A 266 8.34 -21.28 -7.27
N TYR A 267 8.12 -20.25 -6.45
CA TYR A 267 8.41 -20.30 -5.02
C TYR A 267 7.15 -20.00 -4.21
N LEU A 268 6.87 -20.84 -3.23
CA LEU A 268 5.86 -20.63 -2.22
C LEU A 268 6.55 -20.35 -0.88
N VAL A 269 6.22 -19.22 -0.26
CA VAL A 269 6.77 -18.79 1.03
C VAL A 269 5.61 -18.64 2.00
N GLY A 270 5.45 -19.63 2.88
CA GLY A 270 4.51 -19.60 3.99
C GLY A 270 5.08 -18.82 5.17
N ILE A 271 4.28 -17.94 5.76
CA ILE A 271 4.68 -17.05 6.85
C ILE A 271 3.71 -17.22 8.03
N ASP A 272 4.25 -17.64 9.17
CA ASP A 272 3.58 -17.61 10.47
C ASP A 272 3.88 -16.29 11.17
N THR A 273 2.84 -15.63 11.66
CA THR A 273 2.93 -14.33 12.31
C THR A 273 2.50 -14.35 13.77
N ILE A 274 2.01 -15.47 14.31
CA ILE A 274 1.33 -15.46 15.60
C ILE A 274 1.56 -16.71 16.47
N ASP A 275 1.29 -17.92 15.97
CA ASP A 275 1.32 -19.15 16.75
C ASP A 275 1.60 -20.35 15.83
N ALA A 276 2.71 -21.04 16.11
CA ALA A 276 3.19 -22.20 15.37
C ALA A 276 2.16 -23.30 15.09
N ASN A 277 1.12 -23.42 15.93
CA ASN A 277 0.11 -24.47 15.85
C ASN A 277 -1.28 -23.98 15.41
N ARG A 278 -1.44 -22.70 15.04
CA ARG A 278 -2.68 -22.13 14.46
C ARG A 278 -2.42 -21.67 13.02
N GLY A 279 -3.48 -21.57 12.23
CA GLY A 279 -3.40 -21.23 10.81
C GLY A 279 -3.52 -22.47 9.92
N ASP A 280 -3.13 -22.30 8.67
CA ASP A 280 -3.25 -23.37 7.68
C ASP A 280 -2.04 -24.33 7.73
N GLY A 281 -2.33 -25.63 7.69
CA GLY A 281 -1.33 -26.70 7.57
C GLY A 281 -1.04 -27.13 6.13
N CYS A 282 -1.69 -26.54 5.14
CA CYS A 282 -1.58 -26.84 3.71
C CYS A 282 -1.23 -25.57 2.93
N PHE A 283 -0.47 -25.68 1.84
CA PHE A 283 -0.23 -24.53 0.93
C PHE A 283 -1.20 -24.48 -0.25
N ASP A 284 -1.94 -25.56 -0.49
CA ASP A 284 -2.88 -25.71 -1.59
C ASP A 284 -4.09 -26.58 -1.18
N VAL A 285 -5.19 -26.44 -1.93
CA VAL A 285 -6.47 -27.13 -1.66
C VAL A 285 -6.39 -28.66 -1.77
N ASP A 286 -5.44 -29.16 -2.57
CA ASP A 286 -5.15 -30.60 -2.66
C ASP A 286 -4.28 -31.09 -1.49
N CYS A 287 -3.74 -30.16 -0.70
CA CYS A 287 -2.79 -30.37 0.38
C CYS A 287 -1.61 -31.29 0.00
N LYS A 288 -1.03 -31.03 -1.18
CA LYS A 288 0.18 -31.70 -1.70
C LYS A 288 1.41 -31.24 -0.94
N ILE A 289 1.40 -30.01 -0.43
CA ILE A 289 2.44 -29.46 0.43
C ILE A 289 1.82 -29.16 1.78
N LYS A 290 2.26 -29.91 2.77
CA LYS A 290 1.88 -29.79 4.18
C LYS A 290 2.99 -29.11 4.95
N THR A 291 2.62 -28.37 5.98
CA THR A 291 3.55 -27.80 6.95
C THR A 291 3.10 -28.11 8.38
N GLU A 292 4.06 -28.52 9.21
CA GLU A 292 3.82 -28.67 10.66
C GLU A 292 3.89 -27.30 11.38
N ARG A 293 4.66 -26.33 10.85
CA ARG A 293 4.61 -24.93 11.28
C ARG A 293 3.52 -24.27 10.45
N ARG A 294 2.35 -24.10 11.06
CA ARG A 294 1.15 -23.59 10.37
C ARG A 294 1.31 -22.10 10.07
N VAL A 295 0.66 -21.62 9.02
CA VAL A 295 0.92 -20.29 8.45
C VAL A 295 -0.36 -19.50 8.24
N GLU A 296 -0.27 -18.18 8.40
CA GLU A 296 -1.36 -17.25 8.10
C GLU A 296 -1.24 -16.66 6.70
N PHE A 297 -0.04 -16.62 6.12
CA PHE A 297 0.19 -15.99 4.83
C PHE A 297 0.96 -16.90 3.89
N LEU A 298 0.66 -16.76 2.60
CA LEU A 298 1.33 -17.47 1.52
C LEU A 298 1.73 -16.47 0.42
N LEU A 299 3.02 -16.17 0.34
CA LEU A 299 3.60 -15.41 -0.76
C LEU A 299 3.96 -16.37 -1.90
N ARG A 300 3.54 -16.04 -3.12
CA ARG A 300 3.84 -16.78 -4.34
C ARG A 300 4.71 -15.93 -5.25
N ILE A 301 5.77 -16.51 -5.78
CA ILE A 301 6.65 -15.92 -6.78
C ILE A 301 6.61 -16.85 -7.98
N ASP A 302 5.73 -16.54 -8.92
CA ASP A 302 5.50 -17.37 -10.12
C ASP A 302 6.34 -16.84 -11.29
N THR A 303 6.48 -15.52 -11.41
CA THR A 303 7.34 -14.87 -12.41
C THR A 303 7.95 -13.58 -11.86
N GLU A 304 8.82 -12.92 -12.63
CA GLU A 304 9.32 -11.59 -12.29
C GLU A 304 8.25 -10.48 -12.26
N TYR A 305 7.04 -10.73 -12.78
CA TYR A 305 5.92 -9.77 -12.80
C TYR A 305 4.67 -10.27 -12.04
N ASP A 306 4.66 -11.52 -11.57
CA ASP A 306 3.56 -12.10 -10.82
C ASP A 306 4.06 -12.61 -9.47
N VAL A 307 4.03 -11.69 -8.51
CA VAL A 307 4.38 -11.92 -7.11
C VAL A 307 3.17 -11.53 -6.26
N THR A 308 2.65 -12.48 -5.48
CA THR A 308 1.36 -12.34 -4.83
C THR A 308 1.35 -12.82 -3.39
N LEU A 309 0.97 -11.95 -2.46
CA LEU A 309 0.75 -12.26 -1.06
C LEU A 309 -0.72 -12.60 -0.81
N HIS A 310 -0.94 -13.76 -0.23
CA HIS A 310 -2.26 -14.25 0.16
C HIS A 310 -2.34 -14.45 1.68
N VAL A 311 -3.56 -14.47 2.22
CA VAL A 311 -3.89 -14.68 3.63
C VAL A 311 -4.85 -15.85 3.79
N ASP A 312 -4.64 -16.65 4.83
CA ASP A 312 -5.53 -17.74 5.24
C ASP A 312 -6.95 -17.20 5.46
N GLU A 313 -7.96 -17.89 4.92
CA GLU A 313 -9.34 -17.40 4.85
C GLU A 313 -9.87 -16.90 6.21
N PRO A 314 -9.76 -17.63 7.34
CA PRO A 314 -10.23 -17.14 8.64
C PRO A 314 -9.58 -15.82 9.10
N TYR A 315 -8.34 -15.55 8.66
CA TYR A 315 -7.53 -14.40 9.07
C TYR A 315 -7.60 -13.21 8.10
N ASP A 316 -8.35 -13.32 6.99
CA ASP A 316 -8.57 -12.21 6.06
C ASP A 316 -9.36 -11.06 6.75
N LEU A 317 -8.83 -9.84 6.65
CA LEU A 317 -9.42 -8.62 7.22
C LEU A 317 -10.19 -7.79 6.19
N VAL A 318 -10.42 -8.30 4.97
CA VAL A 318 -11.15 -7.59 3.92
C VAL A 318 -12.50 -7.06 4.44
N GLY A 319 -12.77 -5.78 4.16
CA GLY A 319 -14.01 -5.11 4.57
C GLY A 319 -14.04 -4.59 6.01
N VAL A 320 -13.02 -4.86 6.85
CA VAL A 320 -13.03 -4.43 8.26
C VAL A 320 -13.17 -2.92 8.42
N SER A 321 -12.50 -2.12 7.58
CA SER A 321 -12.59 -0.65 7.57
C SER A 321 -13.98 -0.11 7.22
N HIS A 322 -14.81 -0.94 6.60
CA HIS A 322 -16.20 -0.66 6.23
C HIS A 322 -17.22 -1.31 7.18
N GLY A 323 -16.76 -1.96 8.25
CA GLY A 323 -17.65 -2.67 9.18
C GLY A 323 -18.36 -3.86 8.53
N LEU A 324 -17.80 -4.42 7.45
CA LEU A 324 -18.32 -5.62 6.80
C LEU A 324 -17.56 -6.85 7.26
N ARG A 325 -18.29 -7.96 7.43
CA ARG A 325 -17.73 -9.26 7.83
C ARG A 325 -18.52 -10.37 7.15
N ALA A 326 -17.83 -11.24 6.42
CA ALA A 326 -18.40 -12.47 5.90
C ALA A 326 -18.46 -13.57 6.98
N ASP A 327 -19.33 -14.57 6.78
CA ASP A 327 -19.57 -15.64 7.77
C ASP A 327 -18.32 -16.50 8.08
N TRP A 328 -17.42 -16.62 7.08
CA TRP A 328 -16.15 -17.34 7.18
C TRP A 328 -15.06 -16.53 7.88
N GLN A 329 -15.14 -15.19 7.87
CA GLN A 329 -14.12 -14.33 8.48
C GLN A 329 -14.15 -14.43 10.01
N ARG A 330 -12.97 -14.65 10.59
CA ARG A 330 -12.76 -14.74 12.04
C ARG A 330 -12.00 -13.55 12.60
N TYR A 331 -11.11 -12.93 11.82
CA TYR A 331 -10.15 -11.90 12.26
C TYR A 331 -9.13 -12.42 13.29
N HIS A 332 -8.97 -13.74 13.37
CA HIS A 332 -7.93 -14.42 14.10
C HIS A 332 -7.60 -15.70 13.37
N THR A 333 -6.39 -16.20 13.57
CA THR A 333 -5.94 -17.45 12.96
C THR A 333 -6.69 -18.65 13.57
N GLU A 334 -7.06 -19.63 12.75
CA GLU A 334 -7.78 -20.85 13.15
C GLU A 334 -7.03 -22.09 12.68
N VAL A 335 -7.13 -23.19 13.42
CA VAL A 335 -6.49 -24.44 12.99
C VAL A 335 -7.29 -25.04 11.83
N ASN A 336 -6.75 -24.98 10.61
CA ASN A 336 -7.41 -25.56 9.43
C ASN A 336 -6.41 -26.15 8.42
N ASP A 337 -6.79 -27.14 7.63
CA ASP A 337 -5.91 -27.79 6.63
C ASP A 337 -6.58 -27.72 5.23
N ASN A 338 -7.23 -26.59 4.90
CA ASN A 338 -8.01 -26.49 3.66
C ASN A 338 -7.19 -25.94 2.48
N GLY A 339 -6.04 -25.29 2.72
CA GLY A 339 -5.22 -24.69 1.68
C GLY A 339 -5.88 -23.49 0.98
N GLU A 340 -6.87 -22.86 1.61
CA GLU A 340 -7.67 -21.78 1.03
C GLU A 340 -7.12 -20.41 1.48
N PHE A 341 -6.27 -19.83 0.64
CA PHE A 341 -5.73 -18.50 0.85
C PHE A 341 -6.37 -17.49 -0.10
N ASN A 342 -6.88 -16.40 0.45
CA ASN A 342 -7.40 -15.26 -0.30
C ASN A 342 -6.26 -14.31 -0.68
N LEU A 343 -6.27 -13.78 -1.89
CA LEU A 343 -5.38 -12.67 -2.25
C LEU A 343 -5.61 -11.52 -1.27
N MET A 344 -4.51 -10.96 -0.73
CA MET A 344 -4.60 -9.80 0.16
C MET A 344 -5.28 -8.65 -0.56
N ARG A 345 -6.42 -8.22 -0.01
CA ARG A 345 -7.27 -7.18 -0.58
C ARG A 345 -7.68 -6.19 0.48
N ILE A 346 -7.84 -4.94 0.08
CA ILE A 346 -8.48 -3.93 0.91
C ILE A 346 -9.69 -3.39 0.17
N MET A 347 -10.82 -3.30 0.87
CA MET A 347 -12.00 -2.62 0.36
C MET A 347 -11.76 -1.10 0.44
N THR A 348 -11.87 -0.43 -0.71
CA THR A 348 -11.60 1.00 -0.85
C THR A 348 -12.87 1.84 -0.80
N HIS A 349 -13.98 1.26 -1.27
CA HIS A 349 -15.28 1.94 -1.34
C HIS A 349 -16.46 1.00 -1.12
N ASP A 350 -17.52 1.57 -0.57
CA ASP A 350 -18.86 1.00 -0.59
C ASP A 350 -19.51 1.15 -1.97
N ALA A 351 -20.63 0.45 -2.18
CA ALA A 351 -21.42 0.67 -3.39
C ALA A 351 -22.04 2.08 -3.34
N PHE A 352 -21.93 2.80 -4.45
CA PHE A 352 -22.47 4.14 -4.61
C PHE A 352 -23.70 4.10 -5.49
N SER A 353 -24.84 4.56 -4.97
CA SER A 353 -26.14 4.49 -5.66
C SER A 353 -26.84 5.84 -5.62
N TYR A 354 -27.50 6.19 -6.72
CA TYR A 354 -28.32 7.40 -6.83
C TYR A 354 -29.67 7.09 -7.45
N GLY A 355 -30.75 7.61 -6.87
CA GLY A 355 -32.11 7.41 -7.39
C GLY A 355 -32.55 5.94 -7.47
N GLY A 356 -31.95 5.06 -6.66
CA GLY A 356 -32.18 3.60 -6.69
C GLY A 356 -31.40 2.85 -7.77
N GLN A 357 -30.52 3.54 -8.51
CA GLN A 357 -29.60 2.93 -9.47
C GLN A 357 -28.18 2.91 -8.89
N GLU A 358 -27.53 1.75 -8.92
CA GLU A 358 -26.10 1.64 -8.59
C GLU A 358 -25.27 2.33 -9.68
N LEU A 359 -24.49 3.32 -9.26
CA LEU A 359 -23.57 4.07 -10.12
C LEU A 359 -22.14 3.51 -10.05
N ALA A 360 -21.73 2.99 -8.88
CA ALA A 360 -20.48 2.27 -8.73
C ALA A 360 -20.63 1.09 -7.74
N PRO A 361 -20.07 -0.09 -8.04
CA PRO A 361 -20.08 -1.22 -7.12
C PRO A 361 -19.05 -1.03 -6.00
N VAL A 362 -19.13 -1.88 -4.97
CA VAL A 362 -18.04 -2.06 -4.00
C VAL A 362 -16.72 -2.31 -4.74
N ARG A 363 -15.66 -1.62 -4.32
CA ARG A 363 -14.33 -1.78 -4.91
C ARG A 363 -13.35 -2.36 -3.92
N HIS A 364 -12.59 -3.33 -4.43
CA HIS A 364 -11.45 -3.92 -3.73
C HIS A 364 -10.18 -3.56 -4.50
N GLN A 365 -9.11 -3.37 -3.76
CA GLN A 365 -7.77 -3.25 -4.30
C GLN A 365 -6.97 -4.50 -3.95
N ASP A 366 -6.35 -5.11 -4.96
CA ASP A 366 -5.46 -6.26 -4.84
C ASP A 366 -4.08 -5.84 -4.31
N VAL A 367 -4.02 -5.38 -3.05
CA VAL A 367 -2.76 -4.94 -2.41
C VAL A 367 -1.76 -6.08 -2.19
N GLY A 368 -2.21 -7.33 -2.30
CA GLY A 368 -1.35 -8.51 -2.32
C GLY A 368 -0.58 -8.70 -3.62
N ARG A 369 -0.93 -8.02 -4.72
CA ARG A 369 -0.15 -8.04 -5.96
C ARG A 369 1.00 -7.07 -5.85
N PHE A 370 2.20 -7.62 -5.70
CA PHE A 370 3.41 -6.85 -5.46
C PHE A 370 3.89 -6.15 -6.73
N ARG A 371 4.33 -4.90 -6.57
CA ARG A 371 5.08 -4.22 -7.63
C ARG A 371 6.48 -4.82 -7.68
N THR A 372 6.99 -5.03 -8.89
CA THR A 372 8.30 -5.63 -9.12
C THR A 372 9.20 -4.68 -9.90
N GLY A 373 10.49 -4.76 -9.68
CA GLY A 373 11.49 -3.87 -10.26
C GLY A 373 12.52 -3.42 -9.24
N MET A 374 13.64 -2.86 -9.70
CA MET A 374 14.60 -2.21 -8.81
C MET A 374 13.97 -0.94 -8.21
N GLU A 375 14.27 -0.63 -6.94
CA GLU A 375 13.73 0.57 -6.28
C GLU A 375 14.14 1.87 -7.00
N SER A 376 15.33 1.87 -7.61
CA SER A 376 15.84 2.98 -8.42
C SER A 376 14.97 3.35 -9.63
N THR A 377 14.17 2.41 -10.13
CA THR A 377 13.21 2.62 -11.23
C THR A 377 11.77 2.64 -10.74
N THR A 378 11.44 1.80 -9.76
CA THR A 378 10.09 1.58 -9.23
C THR A 378 10.11 1.78 -7.71
N THR A 379 9.94 3.03 -7.29
CA THR A 379 10.20 3.47 -5.90
C THR A 379 9.34 2.82 -4.80
N ASN A 380 8.24 2.15 -5.16
CA ASN A 380 7.38 1.38 -4.25
C ASN A 380 7.34 -0.12 -4.62
N THR A 381 8.45 -0.64 -5.14
CA THR A 381 8.64 -2.07 -5.40
C THR A 381 8.64 -2.89 -4.11
N ASN A 382 8.20 -4.14 -4.22
CA ASN A 382 8.21 -5.14 -3.17
C ASN A 382 9.11 -6.34 -3.51
N PHE A 383 9.55 -6.47 -4.75
CA PHE A 383 10.29 -7.64 -5.21
C PHE A 383 11.27 -7.31 -6.32
N TRP A 384 12.48 -7.84 -6.19
CA TRP A 384 13.43 -7.95 -7.29
C TRP A 384 14.37 -9.13 -7.10
N TYR A 385 15.18 -9.43 -8.12
CA TYR A 385 16.10 -10.56 -8.10
C TYR A 385 17.44 -10.21 -8.74
N SER A 386 18.50 -10.89 -8.33
CA SER A 386 19.82 -10.82 -8.98
C SER A 386 20.24 -12.19 -9.49
N ARG A 387 20.44 -12.29 -10.80
CA ARG A 387 20.96 -13.50 -11.43
C ARG A 387 22.42 -13.76 -11.08
N GLU A 388 23.21 -12.69 -10.96
CA GLU A 388 24.63 -12.78 -10.60
C GLU A 388 24.81 -13.39 -9.21
N HIS A 389 23.92 -13.04 -8.28
CA HIS A 389 24.00 -13.52 -6.90
C HIS A 389 23.08 -14.71 -6.61
N GLY A 390 22.18 -15.08 -7.53
CA GLY A 390 21.20 -16.14 -7.31
C GLY A 390 20.22 -15.82 -6.19
N THR A 391 19.79 -14.56 -6.09
CA THR A 391 19.01 -14.04 -4.96
C THR A 391 17.67 -13.46 -5.40
N LEU A 392 16.67 -13.67 -4.55
CA LEU A 392 15.33 -13.12 -4.63
C LEU A 392 15.14 -12.26 -3.38
N GLU A 393 14.89 -10.97 -3.56
CA GLU A 393 14.74 -10.00 -2.48
C GLU A 393 13.28 -9.55 -2.40
N ILE A 394 12.70 -9.64 -1.21
CA ILE A 394 11.28 -9.39 -0.95
C ILE A 394 11.14 -8.38 0.19
N ARG A 395 10.29 -7.38 0.00
CA ARG A 395 9.88 -6.39 0.99
C ARG A 395 8.38 -6.43 1.19
N ILE A 396 7.94 -6.77 2.40
CA ILE A 396 6.53 -6.89 2.78
C ILE A 396 6.17 -5.79 3.77
N PRO A 397 5.23 -4.86 3.44
CA PRO A 397 4.71 -3.90 4.41
C PRO A 397 4.09 -4.60 5.61
N TRP A 398 4.40 -4.14 6.83
CA TRP A 398 3.89 -4.74 8.07
C TRP A 398 2.36 -4.89 8.08
N THR A 399 1.65 -3.88 7.59
CA THR A 399 0.19 -3.87 7.47
C THR A 399 -0.37 -5.04 6.64
N LEU A 400 0.38 -5.53 5.64
CA LEU A 400 -0.05 -6.66 4.82
C LEU A 400 0.14 -8.02 5.50
N LEU A 401 0.81 -8.05 6.65
CA LEU A 401 0.95 -9.22 7.53
C LEU A 401 0.03 -9.12 8.76
N ASN A 402 -0.98 -8.23 8.72
CA ASN A 402 -1.85 -7.92 9.85
C ASN A 402 -1.08 -7.51 11.13
N VAL A 403 0.16 -7.03 10.99
CA VAL A 403 0.92 -6.41 12.07
C VAL A 403 0.40 -4.99 12.25
N THR A 404 -0.11 -4.71 13.44
CA THR A 404 -0.78 -3.46 13.78
C THR A 404 0.13 -2.41 14.40
N ASP A 405 1.21 -2.88 15.02
CA ASP A 405 2.28 -2.04 15.54
C ASP A 405 3.58 -2.85 15.57
N PRO A 406 4.45 -2.72 14.56
CA PRO A 406 5.74 -3.40 14.55
C PRO A 406 6.64 -2.91 15.69
N SER A 407 6.45 -1.69 16.21
CA SER A 407 7.26 -1.16 17.30
C SER A 407 7.06 -1.91 18.63
N ALA A 408 5.89 -2.53 18.81
CA ALA A 408 5.57 -3.36 19.97
C ALA A 408 5.37 -4.85 19.62
N ARG A 409 5.51 -5.22 18.34
CA ARG A 409 5.21 -6.56 17.79
C ARG A 409 3.74 -6.96 17.94
N MET A 410 2.83 -6.04 17.67
CA MET A 410 1.39 -6.31 17.78
C MET A 410 0.83 -6.83 16.46
N VAL A 411 0.04 -7.89 16.52
CA VAL A 411 -0.72 -8.47 15.41
C VAL A 411 -2.20 -8.55 15.78
N VAL A 412 -3.08 -8.64 14.79
CA VAL A 412 -4.51 -8.90 15.04
C VAL A 412 -4.71 -10.32 15.59
N ASP A 413 -5.53 -10.47 16.64
CA ASP A 413 -5.97 -11.77 17.19
C ASP A 413 -7.33 -11.58 17.86
N ASP A 414 -8.35 -11.30 17.03
CA ASP A 414 -9.66 -10.85 17.51
C ASP A 414 -10.70 -11.95 17.64
N TYR A 415 -11.00 -12.32 18.89
CA TYR A 415 -12.01 -13.33 19.24
C TYR A 415 -13.40 -12.75 19.46
N VAL A 416 -13.59 -11.43 19.42
CA VAL A 416 -14.89 -10.79 19.62
C VAL A 416 -15.76 -10.99 18.38
N PRO A 417 -16.92 -11.66 18.49
CA PRO A 417 -17.79 -11.90 17.34
C PRO A 417 -18.42 -10.61 16.80
N GLY A 418 -18.88 -10.66 15.54
CA GLY A 418 -19.56 -9.54 14.88
C GLY A 418 -18.65 -8.62 14.08
N THR A 419 -19.25 -7.58 13.51
CA THR A 419 -18.57 -6.56 12.70
C THR A 419 -17.77 -5.59 13.56
N LYS A 420 -16.73 -4.99 12.99
CA LYS A 420 -15.89 -4.00 13.67
C LYS A 420 -16.32 -2.61 13.24
N GLY A 421 -17.14 -1.98 14.08
CA GLY A 421 -17.61 -0.61 13.90
C GLY A 421 -16.69 0.40 14.60
N PRO A 422 -16.96 1.71 14.49
CA PRO A 422 -16.20 2.76 15.18
C PRO A 422 -16.10 2.58 16.70
N GLU A 423 -17.07 1.88 17.32
CA GLU A 423 -17.12 1.63 18.77
C GLU A 423 -16.39 0.34 19.21
N ALA A 424 -15.89 -0.46 18.27
CA ALA A 424 -15.24 -1.74 18.55
C ALA A 424 -13.94 -1.89 17.73
N GLU A 425 -12.81 -1.67 18.41
CA GLU A 425 -11.48 -1.93 17.87
C GLU A 425 -11.19 -3.43 17.75
N LEU A 426 -10.26 -3.78 16.86
CA LEU A 426 -9.74 -5.14 16.79
C LEU A 426 -8.97 -5.47 18.08
N GLN A 427 -9.13 -6.68 18.60
CA GLN A 427 -8.20 -7.16 19.61
C GLN A 427 -6.86 -7.49 18.96
N ILE A 428 -5.79 -7.08 19.64
CA ILE A 428 -4.42 -7.27 19.20
C ILE A 428 -3.63 -8.01 20.28
N ARG A 429 -2.62 -8.75 19.84
CA ARG A 429 -1.73 -9.53 20.70
C ARG A 429 -0.29 -9.32 20.28
N GLN A 430 0.62 -9.42 21.24
CA GLN A 430 2.04 -9.45 20.93
C GLN A 430 2.44 -10.79 20.30
N THR A 431 3.05 -10.74 19.11
CA THR A 431 3.67 -11.89 18.47
C THR A 431 5.08 -12.14 19.02
N PRO A 432 5.44 -13.40 19.37
CA PRO A 432 6.77 -13.72 19.85
C PRO A 432 7.83 -13.61 18.74
N GLU A 433 7.48 -14.08 17.53
CA GLU A 433 8.38 -14.26 16.40
C GLU A 433 7.58 -14.40 15.10
N ILE A 434 8.26 -14.25 13.97
CA ILE A 434 7.79 -14.68 12.65
C ILE A 434 8.54 -15.95 12.26
N ALA A 435 7.87 -16.91 11.64
CA ALA A 435 8.54 -18.06 11.07
C ALA A 435 8.24 -18.19 9.57
N VAL A 436 9.21 -18.68 8.81
CA VAL A 436 9.09 -18.82 7.36
C VAL A 436 9.36 -20.27 6.96
N VAL A 437 8.52 -20.78 6.06
CA VAL A 437 8.66 -22.09 5.41
C VAL A 437 8.55 -21.92 3.90
N ILE A 438 9.44 -22.54 3.14
CA ILE A 438 9.56 -22.31 1.70
C ILE A 438 9.45 -23.64 0.94
N ALA A 439 8.77 -23.63 -0.19
CA ALA A 439 8.79 -24.69 -1.19
C ALA A 439 9.18 -24.11 -2.56
N ALA A 440 10.11 -24.76 -3.24
CA ALA A 440 10.48 -24.48 -4.63
C ALA A 440 9.90 -25.56 -5.55
N LEU A 441 9.23 -25.13 -6.62
CA LEU A 441 8.39 -25.98 -7.47
C LEU A 441 8.87 -26.01 -8.93
N GLY A 442 8.39 -27.01 -9.66
CA GLY A 442 8.67 -27.25 -11.08
C GLY A 442 8.02 -26.29 -12.10
N GLY A 443 7.51 -25.12 -11.73
CA GLY A 443 6.96 -24.13 -12.68
C GLY A 443 5.56 -24.47 -13.22
N THR A 444 4.84 -23.44 -13.66
CA THR A 444 3.43 -23.51 -14.10
C THR A 444 3.13 -24.39 -15.32
N ASN A 445 4.14 -24.73 -16.14
CA ASN A 445 3.96 -25.60 -17.31
C ASN A 445 3.93 -27.10 -16.99
N GLU A 446 4.06 -27.48 -15.72
CA GLU A 446 3.95 -28.88 -15.30
C GLU A 446 2.51 -29.32 -15.06
N GLN A 447 2.15 -30.49 -15.61
CA GLN A 447 0.81 -31.07 -15.46
C GLN A 447 0.44 -31.38 -13.99
N GLU A 448 1.45 -31.53 -13.12
CA GLU A 448 1.29 -31.75 -11.69
C GLU A 448 2.31 -30.88 -10.93
N VAL A 449 1.91 -30.35 -9.77
CA VAL A 449 2.80 -29.64 -8.85
C VAL A 449 3.93 -30.57 -8.41
N LYS A 450 5.16 -30.29 -8.84
CA LYS A 450 6.35 -31.01 -8.38
C LYS A 450 7.15 -30.15 -7.40
N VAL A 451 7.23 -30.62 -6.16
CA VAL A 451 8.11 -30.06 -5.15
C VAL A 451 9.54 -30.54 -5.42
N VAL A 452 10.44 -29.61 -5.72
CA VAL A 452 11.86 -29.90 -6.00
C VAL A 452 12.70 -29.76 -4.74
N ASP A 453 12.43 -28.73 -3.94
CA ASP A 453 13.09 -28.52 -2.67
C ASP A 453 12.21 -27.75 -1.68
N THR A 454 12.54 -27.83 -0.40
CA THR A 454 11.86 -27.06 0.65
C THR A 454 12.84 -26.65 1.74
N LEU A 455 12.53 -25.55 2.41
CA LEU A 455 13.25 -25.05 3.57
C LEU A 455 12.26 -24.80 4.71
N PRO A 456 12.26 -25.60 5.79
CA PRO A 456 13.10 -26.78 6.05
C PRO A 456 12.82 -27.96 5.12
N ARG A 457 13.72 -28.96 5.12
CA ARG A 457 13.58 -30.15 4.27
C ARG A 457 12.37 -31.00 4.62
N ALA A 458 11.46 -31.11 3.67
CA ALA A 458 10.25 -31.90 3.79
C ALA A 458 10.52 -33.40 3.70
N LYS A 459 9.62 -34.18 4.26
CA LYS A 459 9.56 -35.63 4.07
C LYS A 459 8.36 -35.99 3.21
N LYS A 460 8.55 -36.92 2.27
CA LYS A 460 7.44 -37.45 1.48
C LYS A 460 6.63 -38.46 2.30
N LYS A 461 5.31 -38.28 2.38
CA LYS A 461 4.37 -39.21 3.03
C LYS A 461 3.14 -39.40 2.14
N GLY A 462 3.06 -40.56 1.50
CA GLY A 462 2.05 -40.80 0.46
C GLY A 462 2.27 -39.85 -0.71
N ASN A 463 1.22 -39.11 -1.09
CA ASN A 463 1.25 -38.14 -2.19
C ASN A 463 1.62 -36.71 -1.75
N SER A 464 1.82 -36.47 -0.46
CA SER A 464 2.16 -35.14 0.06
C SER A 464 3.61 -35.06 0.53
N TRP A 465 4.16 -33.85 0.46
CA TRP A 465 5.39 -33.44 1.15
C TRP A 465 5.03 -32.77 2.47
N ILE A 466 5.72 -33.10 3.55
CA ILE A 466 5.50 -32.52 4.89
C ILE A 466 6.75 -31.76 5.30
N ILE A 467 6.68 -30.43 5.26
CA ILE A 467 7.68 -29.51 5.80
C ILE A 467 7.60 -29.57 7.33
N PRO A 468 8.69 -29.94 8.03
CA PRO A 468 8.67 -30.05 9.48
C PRO A 468 8.70 -28.68 10.15
N ALA A 469 8.14 -28.58 11.35
CA ALA A 469 8.23 -27.35 12.15
C ALA A 469 9.65 -27.16 12.71
N ALA A 470 10.31 -28.28 13.00
CA ALA A 470 11.69 -28.29 13.45
C ALA A 470 12.62 -27.76 12.35
N GLY A 471 13.37 -26.70 12.68
CA GLY A 471 14.31 -26.05 11.77
C GLY A 471 13.71 -24.94 10.92
N ALA A 472 12.40 -24.63 11.05
CA ALA A 472 11.80 -23.48 10.39
C ALA A 472 12.54 -22.20 10.82
N PRO A 473 13.12 -21.42 9.88
CA PRO A 473 13.78 -20.17 10.23
C PRO A 473 12.80 -19.21 10.90
N THR A 474 13.20 -18.70 12.07
CA THR A 474 12.45 -17.74 12.86
C THR A 474 13.14 -16.38 12.87
N TYR A 475 12.37 -15.32 13.07
CA TYR A 475 12.84 -13.96 13.21
C TYR A 475 12.11 -13.24 14.35
N THR A 476 12.89 -12.55 15.18
CA THR A 476 12.37 -11.68 16.23
C THR A 476 13.16 -10.39 16.20
N TRP A 477 12.47 -9.27 16.25
CA TRP A 477 13.09 -7.95 16.21
C TRP A 477 12.94 -7.20 17.54
N ALA A 478 13.79 -6.18 17.71
CA ALA A 478 13.73 -5.31 18.87
C ALA A 478 12.54 -4.36 18.78
N THR A 479 11.86 -4.14 19.91
CA THR A 479 10.79 -3.15 20.04
C THR A 479 11.36 -1.73 20.19
N TRP A 480 10.56 -0.71 19.89
CA TRP A 480 10.92 0.71 20.07
C TRP A 480 9.71 1.53 20.55
N ASP A 481 9.96 2.62 21.30
CA ASP A 481 8.88 3.42 21.92
C ASP A 481 8.93 4.92 21.62
N MET A 482 10.09 5.47 21.24
CA MET A 482 10.25 6.92 21.08
C MET A 482 11.19 7.36 19.96
N ASN A 483 12.04 6.46 19.46
CA ASN A 483 13.09 6.79 18.50
C ASN A 483 13.02 5.84 17.30
N PRO A 484 11.96 5.90 16.48
CA PRO A 484 11.98 5.18 15.22
C PRO A 484 13.12 5.69 14.36
N ARG A 485 13.82 4.78 13.66
CA ARG A 485 14.85 5.21 12.70
C ARG A 485 14.17 5.57 11.40
N TYR A 486 14.56 6.71 10.87
CA TYR A 486 14.10 7.18 9.59
C TYR A 486 15.20 7.97 8.89
N ARG A 487 15.07 8.07 7.57
CA ARG A 487 15.87 8.94 6.71
C ARG A 487 14.96 9.81 5.85
N MET A 488 15.43 11.00 5.52
CA MET A 488 14.70 11.91 4.64
C MET A 488 15.35 11.94 3.26
N LYS A 489 14.56 11.67 2.21
CA LYS A 489 15.02 11.80 0.82
C LYS A 489 14.04 12.64 0.00
N ARG A 490 14.54 13.43 -0.95
CA ARG A 490 13.66 14.04 -1.95
C ARG A 490 13.12 12.92 -2.83
N LYS A 491 11.80 12.88 -2.99
CA LYS A 491 11.16 11.95 -3.92
C LYS A 491 11.47 12.33 -5.36
N THR A 492 11.33 11.38 -6.27
CA THR A 492 11.38 11.66 -7.72
C THR A 492 10.33 12.72 -8.10
N SER A 493 9.15 12.71 -7.46
CA SER A 493 8.10 13.72 -7.62
C SER A 493 8.57 15.14 -7.32
N PHE A 494 9.52 15.33 -6.40
CA PHE A 494 10.01 16.66 -6.03
C PHE A 494 10.56 17.40 -7.24
N GLY A 495 11.45 16.77 -8.00
CA GLY A 495 12.07 17.37 -9.18
C GLY A 495 11.06 17.60 -10.32
N ILE A 496 10.14 16.65 -10.51
CA ILE A 496 9.06 16.75 -11.50
C ILE A 496 8.18 17.96 -11.19
N VAL A 497 7.68 18.07 -9.96
CA VAL A 497 6.80 19.15 -9.52
C VAL A 497 7.55 20.49 -9.53
N GLU A 498 8.80 20.55 -9.07
CA GLU A 498 9.63 21.76 -9.12
C GLU A 498 9.74 22.29 -10.55
N GLN A 499 10.05 21.42 -11.51
CA GLN A 499 10.16 21.80 -12.92
C GLN A 499 8.82 22.27 -13.48
N GLY A 500 7.74 21.51 -13.26
CA GLY A 500 6.43 21.84 -13.80
C GLY A 500 5.83 23.11 -13.19
N LEU A 501 6.10 23.42 -11.92
CA LEU A 501 5.66 24.67 -11.30
C LEU A 501 6.25 25.90 -12.01
N ARG A 502 7.47 25.83 -12.56
CA ARG A 502 8.09 26.94 -13.33
C ARG A 502 7.36 27.22 -14.65
N GLU A 503 6.58 26.26 -15.14
CA GLU A 503 5.77 26.40 -16.35
C GLU A 503 4.36 26.92 -16.04
N ILE A 504 3.81 26.55 -14.87
CA ILE A 504 2.45 26.91 -14.43
C ILE A 504 2.43 28.31 -13.80
N VAL A 505 3.41 28.63 -12.95
CA VAL A 505 3.44 29.87 -12.17
C VAL A 505 3.87 31.03 -13.07
N PRO A 506 3.07 32.10 -13.20
CA PRO A 506 3.46 33.24 -14.00
C PRO A 506 4.69 33.92 -13.39
N LYS A 507 5.60 34.45 -14.23
CA LYS A 507 6.81 35.14 -13.78
C LYS A 507 6.55 36.28 -12.79
N SER A 508 5.38 36.91 -12.84
CA SER A 508 4.95 37.96 -11.92
C SER A 508 4.74 37.48 -10.47
N ALA A 509 4.56 36.17 -10.27
CA ALA A 509 4.41 35.55 -8.96
C ALA A 509 5.74 35.05 -8.37
N TYR A 510 6.85 35.12 -9.12
CA TYR A 510 8.17 34.83 -8.56
C TYR A 510 8.54 35.90 -7.54
N MET A 511 8.78 35.48 -6.30
CA MET A 511 9.33 36.38 -5.30
C MET A 511 10.67 36.89 -5.83
N GLY A 512 10.84 38.22 -5.84
CA GLY A 512 12.13 38.83 -6.17
C GLY A 512 13.24 38.32 -5.24
N PRO A 513 14.51 38.50 -5.62
CA PRO A 513 15.65 38.08 -4.82
C PRO A 513 15.66 38.69 -3.41
#